data_AF-A0A060CNA4-F1
#
_entry.id   AF-A0A060CNA4-F1
#
_cell.length_a   1.000
_cell.length_b   1.000
_cell.length_c   1.000
_cell.angle_alpha   90.00
_cell.angle_beta   90.00
_cell.angle_gamma   90.00
#
_symmetry.space_group_name_H-M   'P 1'
#
loop_
_entity.id
_entity.type
_entity.pdbx_description
1 polymer ?
#
loop_
_entity_poly.entity_id
_entity_poly.type
_entity_poly.pdbx_seq_one_letter_code
_entity_poly.pdbx_strand_id
1 'polypeptide(L)' 'MDFRPPQEKMKIKDGWGYKSVNAMAKHWPSGGPEEGGRDGHWAFGKFAVYPGSQFETHLKPFTEGAFK' A
#
# COMPACT_ATOMS: atom_id res chain seq x y z
N MET A 1 31.43 -13.03 17.29
CA MET A 1 30.61 -14.18 16.87
C MET A 1 29.16 -13.74 16.91
N ASP A 2 28.51 -13.65 15.76
CA ASP A 2 27.09 -13.26 15.65
C ASP A 2 26.25 -14.55 15.66
N PHE A 3 25.60 -14.84 16.78
CA PHE A 3 24.76 -16.03 16.95
C PHE A 3 23.35 -15.75 16.42
N ARG A 4 23.20 -15.72 15.09
CA ARG A 4 21.88 -15.66 14.46
C ARG A 4 21.28 -17.07 14.44
N PRO A 5 20.14 -17.31 15.12
CA PRO A 5 19.46 -18.61 15.05
C PRO A 5 18.97 -18.88 13.61
N PRO A 6 18.87 -20.16 13.20
CA PRO A 6 18.29 -20.51 11.90
C PRO A 6 16.87 -19.94 11.77
N GLN A 7 16.60 -19.23 10.67
CA GLN A 7 15.34 -18.52 10.40
C GLN A 7 14.10 -19.43 10.50
N GLU A 8 14.27 -20.72 10.23
CA GLU A 8 13.23 -21.75 10.34
C GLU A 8 12.60 -21.84 11.74
N LYS A 9 13.36 -21.54 12.81
CA LYS A 9 12.87 -21.62 14.19
C LYS A 9 12.03 -20.40 14.61
N MET A 10 11.88 -19.39 13.74
CA MET A 10 11.24 -18.10 14.04
C MET A 10 9.95 -17.85 13.26
N LYS A 11 9.24 -18.90 12.84
CA LYS A 11 7.91 -18.77 12.22
C LYS A 11 6.83 -19.25 13.18
N ILE A 12 5.76 -18.47 13.26
CA ILE A 12 4.50 -18.96 13.84
C ILE A 12 3.97 -20.01 12.85
N LYS A 13 3.45 -21.14 13.35
CA LYS A 13 3.00 -22.26 12.52
C LYS A 13 2.07 -21.76 11.39
N ASP A 14 2.43 -22.09 10.15
CA ASP A 14 1.74 -21.69 8.90
C ASP A 14 1.56 -20.17 8.70
N GLY A 15 2.37 -19.35 9.38
CA GLY A 15 2.16 -17.91 9.45
C GLY A 15 3.43 -17.07 9.30
N TRP A 16 3.25 -15.78 9.55
CA TRP A 16 4.28 -14.76 9.51
C TRP A 16 5.41 -15.02 10.53
N GLY A 17 6.60 -14.47 10.25
CA GLY A 17 7.73 -14.58 11.18
C GLY A 17 7.56 -13.67 12.40
N TYR A 18 8.29 -13.94 13.49
CA TYR A 18 8.23 -13.08 14.70
C TYR A 18 8.67 -11.62 14.49
N LYS A 19 9.28 -11.32 13.34
CA LYS A 19 9.68 -9.96 12.94
C LYS A 19 8.69 -9.29 11.98
N SER A 20 7.60 -9.98 11.63
CA SER A 20 6.60 -9.43 10.74
C SER A 20 5.79 -8.34 11.42
N VAL A 21 5.32 -7.40 10.61
CA VAL A 21 4.51 -6.25 11.03
C VAL A 21 3.30 -6.13 10.13
N ASN A 22 2.22 -5.55 10.65
CA ASN A 22 1.06 -5.22 9.83
C ASN A 22 1.42 -4.09 8.86
N ALA A 23 1.02 -4.25 7.60
CA ALA A 23 1.11 -3.21 6.58
C ALA A 23 -0.29 -2.70 6.23
N MET A 24 -0.37 -1.46 5.71
CA MET A 24 -1.61 -0.83 5.29
C MET A 24 -1.42 -0.21 3.90
N ALA A 25 -2.28 -0.59 2.97
CA ALA A 25 -2.35 0.04 1.65
C ALA A 25 -3.21 1.31 1.72
N LYS A 26 -2.64 2.43 1.29
CA LYS A 26 -3.30 3.73 1.21
C LYS A 26 -2.67 4.57 0.10
N HIS A 27 -3.33 5.60 -0.41
CA HIS A 27 -4.73 5.97 -0.17
C HIS A 27 -5.63 5.22 -1.14
N TRP A 28 -6.74 4.65 -0.68
CA TRP A 28 -7.73 4.05 -1.58
C TRP A 28 -8.62 5.16 -2.20
N PRO A 29 -8.96 5.11 -3.50
CA PRO A 29 -8.49 4.14 -4.50
C PRO A 29 -7.13 4.52 -5.11
N SER A 30 -6.60 5.71 -4.86
CA SER A 30 -5.22 6.13 -5.12
C SER A 30 -5.01 7.55 -4.54
N GLY A 31 -3.76 7.96 -4.30
CA GLY A 31 -3.38 9.37 -4.06
C GLY A 31 -2.79 10.08 -5.29
N GLY A 32 -2.53 9.36 -6.39
CA GLY A 32 -2.00 9.95 -7.62
C GLY A 32 -2.92 10.91 -8.41
N PRO A 33 -4.26 10.79 -8.36
CA PRO A 33 -5.17 11.64 -9.14
C PRO A 33 -5.45 12.99 -8.46
N GLU A 34 -4.69 13.35 -7.42
CA GLU A 34 -4.47 14.72 -6.88
C GLU A 34 -4.71 15.81 -7.94
N GLU A 35 -5.81 16.57 -7.97
CA GLU A 35 -6.00 17.61 -9.00
C GLU A 35 -4.85 18.63 -8.95
N GLY A 36 -3.99 18.62 -9.97
CA GLY A 36 -2.78 19.44 -10.01
C GLY A 36 -1.69 19.00 -9.03
N GLY A 37 -1.75 17.76 -8.51
CA GLY A 37 -0.82 17.22 -7.52
C GLY A 37 -0.90 17.92 -6.16
N ARG A 38 -2.08 18.47 -5.83
CA ARG A 38 -2.28 19.29 -4.64
C ARG A 38 -2.58 18.43 -3.43
N ASP A 39 -1.93 18.77 -2.33
CA ASP A 39 -2.06 18.10 -1.04
C ASP A 39 -3.52 17.98 -0.55
N GLY A 40 -4.01 16.75 -0.45
CA GLY A 40 -5.36 16.39 0.02
C GLY A 40 -5.68 16.76 1.47
N HIS A 41 -4.72 17.21 2.28
CA HIS A 41 -5.00 17.72 3.63
C HIS A 41 -5.72 19.08 3.63
N TRP A 42 -5.70 19.81 2.51
CA TRP A 42 -6.26 21.15 2.41
C TRP A 42 -7.46 21.21 1.46
N ALA A 43 -8.30 22.23 1.63
CA ALA A 43 -9.51 22.40 0.82
C ALA A 43 -9.23 22.51 -0.69
N PHE A 44 -8.03 22.94 -1.07
CA PHE A 44 -7.60 23.05 -2.47
C PHE A 44 -7.13 21.71 -3.08
N GLY A 45 -6.91 20.66 -2.28
CA GLY A 45 -6.53 19.31 -2.72
C GLY A 45 -7.67 18.28 -2.67
N LYS A 46 -8.92 18.74 -2.48
CA LYS A 46 -10.08 17.85 -2.25
C LYS A 46 -10.55 17.05 -3.48
N PHE A 47 -10.04 17.35 -4.67
CA PHE A 47 -10.52 16.76 -5.92
C PHE A 47 -9.53 15.75 -6.47
N ALA A 48 -10.04 14.55 -6.76
CA ALA A 48 -9.35 13.57 -7.59
C ALA A 48 -9.88 13.67 -9.02
N VAL A 49 -8.98 13.85 -9.99
CA VAL A 49 -9.30 13.91 -11.42
C VAL A 49 -8.58 12.80 -12.16
N TYR A 50 -9.28 12.17 -13.12
CA TYR A 50 -8.74 11.06 -13.91
C TYR A 50 -8.75 11.41 -15.40
N PRO A 51 -7.80 12.24 -15.87
CA PRO A 51 -7.66 12.51 -17.30
C PRO A 51 -7.50 11.20 -18.08
N GLY A 52 -8.19 11.08 -19.22
CA GLY A 52 -8.11 9.88 -20.06
C GLY A 52 -8.77 8.63 -19.47
N SER A 53 -9.73 8.79 -18.56
CA SER A 53 -10.55 7.71 -18.00
C SER A 53 -9.75 6.60 -17.30
N GLN A 54 -8.64 6.97 -16.66
CA GLN A 54 -7.69 6.02 -16.06
C GLN A 54 -8.06 5.51 -14.66
N PHE A 55 -9.33 5.62 -14.24
CA PHE A 55 -9.76 5.19 -12.91
C PHE A 55 -9.40 3.72 -12.62
N GLU A 56 -9.62 2.83 -13.59
CA GLU A 56 -9.32 1.40 -13.47
C GLU A 56 -7.83 1.14 -13.24
N THR A 57 -6.95 1.91 -13.89
CA THR A 57 -5.49 1.80 -13.72
C THR A 57 -5.09 2.11 -12.28
N HIS A 58 -5.73 3.09 -11.64
CA HIS A 58 -5.47 3.44 -10.24
C HIS A 58 -5.96 2.39 -9.24
N LEU A 59 -6.89 1.50 -9.62
CA LEU A 59 -7.33 0.38 -8.78
C LEU A 59 -6.34 -0.78 -8.73
N LYS A 60 -5.60 -1.03 -9.82
CA LYS A 60 -4.70 -2.19 -9.98
C LYS A 60 -3.71 -2.39 -8.83
N PRO A 61 -3.04 -1.34 -8.28
CA PRO A 61 -2.13 -1.52 -7.14
C PRO A 61 -2.80 -2.14 -5.92
N PHE A 62 -4.11 -1.96 -5.75
CA PHE A 62 -4.87 -2.49 -4.63
C PHE A 62 -5.45 -3.87 -4.96
N THR A 63 -6.22 -3.99 -6.05
CA THR A 63 -6.97 -5.21 -6.38
C THR A 63 -6.09 -6.33 -6.92
N GLU A 64 -5.00 -5.98 -7.62
CA GLU A 64 -4.09 -6.95 -8.24
C GLU A 64 -2.72 -7.00 -7.54
N GLY A 65 -2.45 -6.06 -6.63
CA GLY A 65 -1.24 -5.99 -5.82
C GLY A 65 -1.50 -6.27 -4.35
N ALA A 66 -1.92 -5.24 -3.60
CA ALA A 66 -1.98 -5.29 -2.14
C ALA A 66 -2.96 -6.33 -1.56
N PHE A 67 -4.02 -6.69 -2.29
CA PHE A 67 -5.10 -7.56 -1.80
C PHE A 67 -5.25 -8.88 -2.59
N LYS A 68 -4.21 -9.28 -3.33
CA LYS A 68 -4.16 -10.54 -4.08
C LYS A 68 -3.27 -11.56 -3.38
#